data_AF-A0A534KWV1-F1
#
_entry.id   AF-A0A534KWV1-F1
#
_cell.length_a   1.000
_cell.length_b   1.000
_cell.length_c   1.000
_cell.angle_alpha   90.00
_cell.angle_beta   90.00
_cell.angle_gamma   90.00
#
_symmetry.space_group_name_H-M   'P 1'
#
loop_
_entity.id
_entity.type
_entity.pdbx_description
1 polymer ?
#
loop_
_entity_poly.entity_id
_entity_poly.type
_entity_poly.pdbx_seq_one_letter_code
_entity_poly.pdbx_strand_id
1 'polypeptide(L)'
;MWLPVHSVIRTDRFETVHSFECISNHNYVADGLVVHNCRYCQNADISQRRKVEGIEVEPQDVVRMTLEQGCQGLAYTYNQPTIFIEFARDIGMLARKAGLINIFVSNGYDTPETVAEMPKFLDCVTVDFKGSGETNFVRKYINIPNAEPIFQTILDTRDTKKIHIEITDLIVPQVGDDLGAARKL
;
A
#
# COMPACT_ATOMS: atom_id res chain seq x y z
N MET A 1 14.36 2.59 30.00
CA MET A 1 15.82 2.79 30.09
C MET A 1 16.32 2.80 28.66
N TRP A 2 16.74 3.95 28.15
CA TRP A 2 17.17 4.11 26.76
C TRP A 2 18.62 3.67 26.62
N LEU A 3 18.94 2.98 25.52
CA LEU A 3 20.30 2.58 25.19
C LEU A 3 21.02 3.73 24.45
N PRO A 4 22.30 4.02 24.79
CA PRO A 4 23.05 5.08 24.13
C PRO A 4 23.51 4.65 22.73
N VAL A 5 23.41 5.58 21.77
CA VAL A 5 24.00 5.41 20.43
C VAL A 5 25.51 5.65 20.54
N HIS A 6 26.29 4.65 20.18
CA HIS A 6 27.76 4.68 20.33
C HIS A 6 28.49 5.30 19.13
N SER A 7 27.90 5.31 17.94
CA SER A 7 28.46 5.97 16.76
C SER A 7 27.43 6.12 15.65
N VAL A 8 27.56 7.19 14.87
CA VAL A 8 26.87 7.40 13.59
C VAL A 8 27.94 7.65 12.54
N ILE A 9 27.91 6.91 11.44
CA ILE A 9 28.85 7.07 10.32
C ILE A 9 28.06 7.50 9.10
N ARG A 10 28.48 8.60 8.47
CA ARG A 10 27.90 9.10 7.24
C ARG A 10 28.56 8.39 6.06
N THR A 11 27.78 7.78 5.19
CA THR A 11 28.28 7.15 3.97
C THR A 11 28.14 8.11 2.79
N ASP A 12 28.98 7.92 1.77
CA ASP A 12 29.07 8.79 0.58
C ASP A 12 27.92 8.55 -0.42
N ARG A 13 27.04 7.59 -0.10
CA ARG A 13 25.91 7.20 -0.94
C ARG A 13 24.72 8.09 -0.61
N PHE A 14 24.56 9.14 -1.40
CA PHE A 14 23.33 9.93 -1.45
C PHE A 14 22.46 9.36 -2.55
N GLU A 15 21.36 8.71 -2.18
CA GLU A 15 20.28 8.41 -3.11
C GLU A 15 19.07 9.26 -2.75
N THR A 16 18.29 9.65 -3.75
CA THR A 16 17.01 10.31 -3.49
C THR A 16 16.09 9.28 -2.84
N VAL A 17 15.90 9.39 -1.53
CA VAL A 17 14.83 8.68 -0.84
C VAL A 17 13.54 9.41 -1.18
N HIS A 18 12.76 8.84 -2.08
CA HIS A 18 11.43 9.34 -2.38
C HIS A 18 10.48 8.77 -1.34
N SER A 19 10.46 9.36 -0.14
CA SER A 19 9.23 9.29 0.66
C SER A 19 8.17 9.99 -0.19
N PHE A 20 7.34 9.23 -0.90
CA PHE A 20 6.22 9.75 -1.69
C PHE A 20 5.11 10.18 -0.73
N GLU A 21 5.40 11.25 0.00
CA GLU A 21 4.43 11.91 0.85
C GLU A 21 3.65 12.93 0.06
N CYS A 22 2.34 12.69 0.02
CA CYS A 22 1.37 13.74 -0.13
C CYS A 22 1.51 14.75 1.02
N ILE A 23 1.91 15.98 0.65
CA ILE A 23 1.68 17.22 1.39
C ILE A 23 2.63 17.40 2.59
N SER A 24 3.11 18.63 2.78
CA SER A 24 3.97 19.02 3.90
C SER A 24 3.38 18.59 5.25
N ASN A 25 4.19 17.87 6.06
CA ASN A 25 3.91 17.25 7.37
C ASN A 25 3.33 15.81 7.34
N HIS A 26 3.90 14.91 6.54
CA HIS A 26 3.80 13.46 6.77
C HIS A 26 5.21 12.92 7.08
N ASN A 27 5.30 11.94 7.94
CA ASN A 27 5.69 10.55 7.74
C ASN A 27 4.76 9.68 8.60
N TYR A 28 4.77 8.39 8.37
CA TYR A 28 3.88 7.45 9.04
C TYR A 28 4.46 7.18 10.43
N VAL A 29 3.75 7.54 11.50
CA VAL A 29 4.47 7.83 12.76
C VAL A 29 5.52 8.95 12.55
N ALA A 30 5.16 9.96 11.77
CA ALA A 30 5.43 11.35 12.07
C ALA A 30 4.17 11.96 12.67
N ASP A 31 4.35 12.54 13.84
CA ASP A 31 3.51 13.58 14.42
C ASP A 31 1.97 13.34 14.42
N GLY A 32 1.55 12.12 14.76
CA GLY A 32 0.26 11.92 15.43
C GLY A 32 -1.00 11.75 14.56
N LEU A 33 -0.90 11.58 13.24
CA LEU A 33 -2.07 11.31 12.36
C LEU A 33 -2.11 9.87 11.82
N VAL A 34 -3.32 9.29 11.82
CA VAL A 34 -3.60 7.92 11.34
C VAL A 34 -3.87 7.96 9.85
N VAL A 35 -3.08 7.22 9.09
CA VAL A 35 -3.38 6.97 7.68
C VAL A 35 -4.62 6.09 7.54
N HIS A 36 -5.68 6.77 7.09
CA HIS A 36 -6.97 6.28 6.59
C HIS A 36 -7.54 5.08 7.34
N ASN A 37 -7.99 5.39 8.57
CA ASN A 37 -8.74 4.49 9.42
C ASN A 37 -10.15 4.27 8.84
N CYS A 38 -10.30 3.26 7.99
CA CYS A 38 -11.62 2.72 7.70
C CYS A 38 -12.26 2.36 9.05
N ARG A 39 -13.39 2.98 9.41
CA ARG A 39 -14.03 2.75 10.72
C ARG A 39 -14.44 1.29 10.95
N TYR A 40 -14.48 0.49 9.89
CA TYR A 40 -14.80 -0.94 9.86
C TYR A 40 -13.57 -1.82 9.54
N CYS A 41 -12.34 -1.29 9.62
CA CYS A 41 -11.14 -2.07 9.32
C CYS A 41 -11.00 -3.24 10.32
N GLN A 42 -11.09 -4.47 9.81
CA GLN A 42 -10.92 -5.68 10.63
C GLN A 42 -9.46 -5.89 11.08
N ASN A 43 -8.51 -5.29 10.34
CA ASN A 43 -7.07 -5.38 10.59
C ASN A 43 -6.53 -4.11 11.28
N ALA A 44 -7.40 -3.26 11.87
CA ALA A 44 -6.98 -2.02 12.52
C ALA A 44 -5.96 -2.26 13.63
N ASP A 45 -6.09 -3.39 14.32
CA ASP A 45 -5.23 -3.78 15.42
C ASP A 45 -3.80 -4.08 14.97
N ILE A 46 -3.56 -4.53 13.74
CA ILE A 46 -2.22 -4.77 13.18
C ILE A 46 -1.71 -3.61 12.31
N SER A 47 -2.60 -2.97 11.54
CA SER A 47 -2.23 -1.90 10.59
C SER A 47 -1.95 -0.54 11.25
N GLN A 48 -2.48 -0.31 12.45
CA GLN A 48 -2.35 0.96 13.17
C GLN A 48 -1.54 0.82 14.46
N ARG A 49 -0.77 -0.26 14.61
CA ARG A 49 0.12 -0.44 15.77
C ARG A 49 1.18 0.65 15.78
N ARG A 50 1.40 1.21 16.97
CA ARG A 50 2.48 2.18 17.23
C ARG A 50 3.78 1.53 17.68
N LYS A 51 3.74 0.23 17.92
CA LYS A 51 4.90 -0.57 18.31
C LYS A 51 5.25 -1.49 17.15
N VAL A 52 6.49 -1.42 16.71
CA VAL A 52 7.03 -2.34 15.71
C VAL A 52 7.20 -3.70 16.37
N GLU A 53 6.54 -4.70 15.80
CA GLU A 53 6.56 -6.09 16.22
C GLU A 53 6.70 -6.98 15.00
N GLY A 54 7.36 -8.13 15.14
CA GLY A 54 7.63 -9.03 14.02
C GLY A 54 9.05 -9.56 14.08
N ILE A 55 9.54 -10.00 12.93
CA ILE A 55 10.92 -10.43 12.73
C ILE A 55 11.61 -9.45 11.79
N GLU A 56 12.89 -9.21 12.02
CA GLU A 56 13.74 -8.47 11.09
C GLU A 56 14.04 -9.38 9.90
N VAL A 57 13.77 -8.87 8.70
CA VAL A 57 13.94 -9.60 7.44
C VAL A 57 14.48 -8.67 6.38
N GLU A 58 15.45 -9.17 5.62
CA GLU A 58 15.93 -8.52 4.41
C GLU A 58 15.10 -8.98 3.19
N PRO A 59 15.14 -8.25 2.06
CA PRO A 59 14.38 -8.63 0.87
C PRO A 59 14.62 -10.08 0.39
N GLN A 60 15.87 -10.54 0.44
CA GLN A 60 16.22 -11.93 0.10
C GLN A 60 15.61 -12.97 1.04
N ASP A 61 15.36 -12.61 2.31
CA ASP A 61 14.75 -13.52 3.27
C ASP A 61 13.29 -13.76 2.91
N VAL A 62 12.56 -12.71 2.53
CA VAL A 62 11.16 -12.82 2.08
C VAL A 62 11.04 -13.72 0.85
N VAL A 63 11.91 -13.54 -0.15
CA VAL A 63 11.93 -14.39 -1.35
C VAL A 63 12.27 -15.84 -1.01
N ARG A 64 13.30 -16.06 -0.17
CA ARG A 64 13.68 -17.42 0.26
C ARG A 64 12.53 -18.12 0.99
N MET A 65 11.92 -17.46 1.97
CA MET A 65 10.78 -18.01 2.70
C MET A 65 9.61 -18.34 1.76
N THR A 66 9.32 -17.46 0.79
CA THR A 66 8.24 -17.69 -0.20
C THR A 66 8.49 -18.94 -1.03
N LEU A 67 9.73 -19.17 -1.46
CA LEU A 67 10.13 -20.38 -2.21
C LEU A 67 10.09 -21.64 -1.33
N GLU A 68 10.58 -21.57 -0.10
CA GLU A 68 10.57 -22.69 0.86
C GLU A 68 9.15 -23.16 1.17
N GLN A 69 8.17 -22.25 1.15
CA GLN A 69 6.75 -22.57 1.32
C GLN A 69 6.08 -23.06 0.01
N GLY A 70 6.80 -23.11 -1.10
CA GLY A 70 6.26 -23.55 -2.40
C GLY A 70 5.20 -22.61 -2.97
N CYS A 71 5.21 -21.33 -2.58
CA CYS A 71 4.25 -20.35 -3.06
C CYS A 71 4.53 -19.94 -4.51
N GLN A 72 3.47 -19.55 -5.24
CA GLN A 72 3.58 -19.06 -6.62
C GLN A 72 3.93 -17.56 -6.68
N GLY A 73 3.86 -16.86 -5.56
CA GLY A 73 4.04 -15.43 -5.46
C GLY A 73 3.86 -14.94 -4.03
N LEU A 74 3.87 -13.62 -3.88
CA LEU A 74 3.65 -12.93 -2.62
C LEU A 74 2.73 -11.72 -2.81
N ALA A 75 2.03 -11.39 -1.72
CA ALA A 75 1.15 -10.24 -1.66
C ALA A 75 1.57 -9.30 -0.53
N TYR A 76 1.60 -8.00 -0.83
CA TYR A 76 1.86 -6.94 0.14
C TYR A 76 0.49 -6.38 0.59
N THR A 77 0.15 -6.59 1.86
CA THR A 77 -1.22 -6.42 2.38
C THR A 77 -1.23 -6.01 3.87
N TYR A 78 -2.44 -5.93 4.46
CA TYR A 78 -2.80 -5.52 5.81
C TYR A 78 -2.65 -4.03 6.12
N ASN A 79 -1.57 -3.39 5.66
CA ASN A 79 -1.44 -1.93 5.56
C ASN A 79 -1.41 -1.50 4.08
N GLN A 80 -1.36 -0.19 3.82
CA GLN A 80 -1.20 0.31 2.46
C GLN A 80 0.23 0.01 1.97
N PRO A 81 0.42 -0.78 0.90
CA PRO A 81 1.75 -1.26 0.50
C PRO A 81 2.68 -0.16 0.01
N THR A 82 2.13 0.99 -0.40
CA THR A 82 2.91 2.12 -0.88
C THR A 82 3.67 2.87 0.22
N ILE A 83 3.33 2.62 1.49
CA ILE A 83 4.06 3.14 2.65
C ILE A 83 5.50 2.59 2.73
N PHE A 84 5.73 1.39 2.20
CA PHE A 84 7.02 0.71 2.21
C PHE A 84 7.41 0.28 0.78
N ILE A 85 7.07 1.11 -0.21
CA ILE A 85 7.22 0.74 -1.62
C ILE A 85 8.66 0.41 -2.00
N GLU A 86 9.67 1.00 -1.37
CA GLU A 86 11.08 0.71 -1.65
C GLU A 86 11.44 -0.72 -1.20
N PHE A 87 11.01 -1.09 0.01
CA PHE A 87 11.20 -2.46 0.49
C PHE A 87 10.42 -3.46 -0.36
N ALA A 88 9.17 -3.13 -0.71
CA ALA A 88 8.35 -3.96 -1.60
C ALA A 88 8.97 -4.08 -3.01
N ARG A 89 9.55 -2.99 -3.54
CA ARG A 89 10.25 -3.00 -4.83
C ARG A 89 11.47 -3.90 -4.76
N ASP A 90 12.28 -3.79 -3.73
CA ASP A 90 13.52 -4.56 -3.61
C ASP A 90 13.21 -6.06 -3.45
N ILE A 91 12.16 -6.42 -2.68
CA ILE A 91 11.63 -7.78 -2.65
C ILE A 91 11.15 -8.20 -4.04
N GLY A 92 10.31 -7.39 -4.69
CA GLY A 92 9.68 -7.75 -5.94
C GLY A 92 10.67 -7.94 -7.09
N MET A 93 11.71 -7.12 -7.16
CA MET A 93 12.80 -7.28 -8.12
C MET A 93 13.54 -8.62 -7.94
N LEU A 94 13.73 -9.08 -6.70
CA LEU A 94 14.31 -10.40 -6.42
C LEU A 94 13.30 -11.53 -6.70
N ALA A 95 12.04 -11.34 -6.33
CA ALA A 95 10.97 -12.30 -6.53
C ALA A 95 10.76 -12.61 -8.02
N ARG A 96 10.76 -11.59 -8.90
CA ARG A 96 10.66 -11.79 -10.35
C ARG A 96 11.80 -12.62 -10.92
N LYS A 97 13.04 -12.41 -10.43
CA LYS A 97 14.20 -13.23 -10.83
C LYS A 97 14.03 -14.70 -10.42
N ALA A 98 13.31 -14.95 -9.33
CA ALA A 98 12.97 -16.29 -8.85
C ALA A 98 11.68 -16.87 -9.48
N GLY A 99 11.04 -16.17 -10.40
CA GLY A 99 9.80 -16.61 -11.06
C GLY A 99 8.53 -16.48 -10.21
N LEU A 100 8.57 -15.65 -9.16
CA LEU A 100 7.43 -15.39 -8.27
C LEU A 100 6.60 -14.20 -8.73
N ILE A 101 5.28 -14.29 -8.56
CA ILE A 101 4.31 -13.24 -8.85
C ILE A 101 4.28 -12.20 -7.71
N ASN A 102 4.22 -10.91 -8.04
CA ASN A 102 4.11 -9.81 -7.07
C ASN A 102 2.73 -9.15 -7.12
N ILE A 103 2.06 -9.08 -5.96
CA ILE A 103 0.68 -8.59 -5.84
C ILE A 103 0.57 -7.48 -4.79
N PHE A 104 -0.02 -6.34 -5.14
CA PHE A 104 -0.43 -5.33 -4.17
C PHE A 104 -1.91 -5.50 -3.83
N VAL A 105 -2.23 -5.46 -2.54
CA VAL A 105 -3.60 -5.25 -2.05
C VAL A 105 -3.65 -3.82 -1.55
N SER A 106 -4.21 -2.92 -2.36
CA SER A 106 -4.08 -1.47 -2.19
C SER A 106 -5.45 -0.82 -1.97
N ASN A 107 -5.50 0.23 -1.16
CA ASN A 107 -6.65 1.13 -1.11
C ASN A 107 -6.70 2.09 -2.32
N GLY A 108 -5.66 2.10 -3.16
CA GLY A 108 -5.53 2.88 -4.38
C GLY A 108 -5.38 4.39 -4.19
N TYR A 109 -5.19 4.88 -2.96
CA TYR A 109 -5.03 6.31 -2.70
C TYR A 109 -3.56 6.73 -2.85
N ASP A 110 -3.01 6.47 -4.04
CA ASP A 110 -1.58 6.60 -4.34
C ASP A 110 -1.28 7.88 -5.16
N THR A 111 -0.01 8.31 -5.17
CA THR A 111 0.43 9.42 -6.01
C THR A 111 0.84 8.94 -7.40
N PRO A 112 0.81 9.81 -8.44
CA PRO A 112 1.30 9.44 -9.77
C PRO A 112 2.73 8.91 -9.77
N GLU A 113 3.60 9.44 -8.91
CA GLU A 113 4.99 9.00 -8.81
C GLU A 113 5.10 7.61 -8.17
N THR A 114 4.28 7.33 -7.16
CA THR A 114 4.17 6.00 -6.56
C THR A 114 3.70 4.98 -7.61
N VAL A 115 2.70 5.33 -8.41
CA VAL A 115 2.21 4.49 -9.52
C VAL A 115 3.31 4.27 -10.57
N ALA A 116 4.14 5.27 -10.86
CA ALA A 116 5.25 5.13 -11.80
C ALA A 116 6.33 4.13 -11.37
N GLU A 117 6.47 3.85 -10.06
CA GLU A 117 7.39 2.84 -9.53
C GLU A 117 6.85 1.41 -9.67
N MET A 118 5.52 1.21 -9.58
CA MET A 118 4.89 -0.12 -9.54
C MET A 118 5.33 -1.04 -10.71
N PRO A 119 5.38 -0.60 -11.99
CA PRO A 119 5.67 -1.50 -13.11
C PRO A 119 7.07 -2.09 -13.12
N LYS A 120 7.97 -1.59 -12.27
CA LYS A 120 9.34 -2.10 -12.16
C LYS A 120 9.33 -3.51 -11.55
N PHE A 121 8.41 -3.79 -10.64
CA PHE A 121 8.41 -5.02 -9.84
C PHE A 121 7.05 -5.69 -9.68
N LEU A 122 5.94 -4.95 -9.85
CA LEU A 122 4.59 -5.45 -9.61
C LEU A 122 4.02 -6.13 -10.86
N ASP A 123 3.30 -7.24 -10.65
CA ASP A 123 2.60 -7.96 -11.72
C ASP A 123 1.07 -7.76 -11.63
N CYS A 124 0.53 -7.62 -10.41
CA CYS A 124 -0.89 -7.43 -10.16
C CYS A 124 -1.15 -6.42 -9.03
N VAL A 125 -2.23 -5.66 -9.13
CA VAL A 125 -2.81 -4.90 -8.02
C VAL A 125 -4.30 -5.18 -7.92
N THR A 126 -4.79 -5.42 -6.71
CA THR A 126 -6.21 -5.31 -6.39
C THR A 126 -6.44 -3.97 -5.67
N VAL A 127 -7.34 -3.16 -6.22
CA VAL A 127 -7.68 -1.83 -5.69
C VAL A 127 -9.03 -1.89 -4.99
N ASP A 128 -9.02 -1.68 -3.68
CA ASP A 128 -10.19 -1.76 -2.81
C ASP A 128 -10.97 -0.44 -2.77
N PHE A 129 -11.93 -0.29 -3.67
CA PHE A 129 -13.06 0.60 -3.50
C PHE A 129 -13.90 0.19 -2.29
N LYS A 130 -14.53 1.18 -1.67
CA LYS A 130 -15.39 0.96 -0.52
C LYS A 130 -16.59 1.88 -0.64
N GLY A 131 -17.79 1.32 -0.55
CA GLY A 131 -19.04 2.06 -0.76
C GLY A 131 -19.09 2.75 -2.13
N SER A 132 -18.59 2.08 -3.16
CA SER A 132 -18.57 2.54 -4.56
C SER A 132 -17.90 3.90 -4.78
N GLY A 133 -17.00 4.31 -3.88
CA GLY A 133 -16.31 5.60 -3.96
C GLY A 133 -17.21 6.81 -3.69
N GLU A 134 -18.41 6.60 -3.12
CA GLU A 134 -19.35 7.68 -2.84
C GLU A 134 -18.74 8.68 -1.84
N THR A 135 -18.85 9.98 -2.16
CA THR A 135 -18.11 11.03 -1.44
C THR A 135 -18.49 11.13 0.04
N ASN A 136 -19.77 11.00 0.39
CA ASN A 136 -20.19 11.06 1.80
C ASN A 136 -19.76 9.81 2.56
N PHE A 137 -19.78 8.63 1.93
CA PHE A 137 -19.29 7.38 2.48
C PHE A 137 -17.79 7.47 2.78
N VAL A 138 -16.97 7.82 1.79
CA VAL A 138 -15.51 7.86 1.96
C VAL A 138 -15.09 8.92 2.98
N ARG A 139 -15.76 10.08 3.03
CA ARG A 139 -15.53 11.10 4.07
C ARG A 139 -15.86 10.57 5.46
N LYS A 140 -17.03 9.96 5.62
CA LYS A 140 -17.53 9.55 6.93
C LYS A 140 -16.79 8.32 7.48
N TYR A 141 -16.50 7.35 6.63
CA TYR A 141 -16.05 6.03 7.07
C TYR A 141 -14.59 5.72 6.74
N ILE A 142 -13.96 6.41 5.78
CA ILE A 142 -12.55 6.19 5.39
C ILE A 142 -11.66 7.39 5.75
N ASN A 143 -12.27 8.56 5.93
CA ASN A 143 -11.61 9.82 6.25
C ASN A 143 -10.74 10.36 5.09
N ILE A 144 -11.27 10.34 3.86
CA ILE A 144 -10.70 11.01 2.69
C ILE A 144 -11.71 12.00 2.08
N PRO A 145 -11.26 13.08 1.42
CA PRO A 145 -12.16 14.12 0.90
C PRO A 145 -13.06 13.64 -0.25
N ASN A 146 -12.59 12.73 -1.09
CA ASN A 146 -13.31 12.07 -2.18
C ASN A 146 -12.46 10.88 -2.71
N ALA A 147 -13.02 10.09 -3.62
CA ALA A 147 -12.35 8.93 -4.22
C ALA A 147 -11.62 9.24 -5.54
N GLU A 148 -11.57 10.50 -6.00
CA GLU A 148 -10.94 10.88 -7.28
C GLU A 148 -9.49 10.40 -7.40
N PRO A 149 -8.63 10.50 -6.37
CA PRO A 149 -7.27 9.97 -6.46
C PRO A 149 -7.20 8.46 -6.68
N ILE A 150 -8.21 7.71 -6.23
CA ILE A 150 -8.30 6.25 -6.42
C ILE A 150 -8.60 5.95 -7.89
N PHE A 151 -9.55 6.67 -8.48
CA PHE A 151 -9.82 6.58 -9.92
C PHE A 151 -8.59 6.92 -10.75
N GLN A 152 -7.89 8.01 -10.41
CA GLN A 152 -6.67 8.41 -11.10
C GLN A 152 -5.58 7.33 -10.99
N THR A 153 -5.38 6.75 -9.80
CA THR A 153 -4.42 5.64 -9.59
C THR A 153 -4.70 4.44 -10.49
N ILE A 154 -5.97 4.06 -10.64
CA ILE A 154 -6.37 2.96 -11.53
C ILE A 154 -6.09 3.31 -12.99
N LEU A 155 -6.44 4.53 -13.42
CA LEU A 155 -6.18 4.99 -14.79
C LEU A 155 -4.68 5.02 -15.09
N ASP A 156 -3.88 5.59 -14.19
CA ASP A 156 -2.43 5.68 -14.34
C ASP A 156 -1.79 4.29 -14.37
N THR A 157 -2.25 3.39 -13.49
CA THR A 157 -1.76 2.00 -13.44
C THR A 157 -2.13 1.25 -14.73
N ARG A 158 -3.36 1.43 -15.23
CA ARG A 158 -3.83 0.83 -16.51
C ARG A 158 -2.95 1.31 -17.66
N ASP A 159 -2.60 2.58 -17.68
CA ASP A 159 -1.83 3.20 -18.76
C ASP A 159 -0.38 2.72 -18.81
N THR A 160 0.13 2.13 -17.72
CA THR A 160 1.43 1.41 -17.72
C THR A 160 1.43 0.17 -18.62
N LYS A 161 0.25 -0.44 -18.86
CA LYS A 161 0.05 -1.69 -19.63
C LYS A 161 0.88 -2.88 -19.14
N LYS A 162 1.38 -2.83 -17.91
CA LYS A 162 2.32 -3.80 -17.34
C LYS A 162 1.76 -4.56 -16.14
N ILE A 163 0.69 -4.04 -15.53
CA ILE A 163 0.13 -4.54 -14.28
C ILE A 163 -1.30 -4.99 -14.53
N HIS A 164 -1.65 -6.19 -14.08
CA HIS A 164 -3.04 -6.64 -14.01
C HIS A 164 -3.76 -5.89 -12.90
N ILE A 165 -4.96 -5.38 -13.19
CA ILE A 165 -5.76 -4.64 -12.21
C ILE A 165 -7.02 -5.43 -11.92
N GLU A 166 -7.22 -5.74 -10.65
CA GLU A 166 -8.50 -6.16 -10.08
C GLU A 166 -9.10 -4.99 -9.29
N ILE A 167 -10.42 -4.84 -9.36
CA ILE A 167 -11.15 -3.83 -8.59
C ILE A 167 -12.10 -4.56 -7.66
N THR A 168 -11.98 -4.28 -6.37
CA THR A 168 -12.85 -4.82 -5.32
C THR A 168 -13.67 -3.68 -4.73
N ASP A 169 -14.99 -3.79 -4.67
CA ASP A 169 -15.83 -2.83 -3.95
C ASP A 169 -16.42 -3.47 -2.68
N LEU A 170 -15.97 -2.99 -1.52
CA LEU A 170 -16.49 -3.42 -0.23
C LEU A 170 -17.79 -2.66 0.07
N ILE A 171 -18.89 -3.40 0.09
CA ILE A 171 -20.22 -2.90 0.44
C ILE A 171 -20.50 -3.13 1.92
N VAL A 172 -20.70 -2.04 2.67
CA VAL A 172 -21.21 -2.11 4.05
C VAL A 172 -22.73 -1.89 4.01
N PRO A 173 -23.55 -2.85 4.47
CA PRO A 173 -25.00 -2.72 4.44
C PRO A 173 -25.50 -1.43 5.10
N GLN A 174 -26.58 -0.86 4.56
CA GLN A 174 -27.26 0.38 4.97
C GLN A 174 -26.49 1.68 4.77
N VAL A 175 -25.17 1.62 4.56
CA VAL A 175 -24.34 2.83 4.51
C VAL A 175 -23.49 2.94 3.25
N GLY A 176 -23.15 1.81 2.62
CA GLY A 176 -22.40 1.75 1.36
C GLY A 176 -23.09 0.90 0.30
N ASP A 177 -24.38 0.57 0.45
CA ASP A 177 -25.17 -0.31 -0.41
C ASP A 177 -26.10 0.45 -1.39
N ASP A 178 -25.79 1.71 -1.70
CA ASP A 178 -26.51 2.47 -2.72
C ASP A 178 -26.24 1.91 -4.12
N LEU A 179 -27.25 1.26 -4.71
CA LEU A 179 -27.17 0.71 -6.06
C LEU A 179 -26.96 1.79 -7.14
N GLY A 180 -27.34 3.04 -6.86
CA GLY A 180 -27.12 4.16 -7.77
C GLY A 180 -25.63 4.49 -7.90
N ALA A 181 -24.90 4.50 -6.79
CA ALA A 181 -23.45 4.66 -6.74
C ALA A 181 -22.73 3.45 -7.37
N ALA A 182 -23.14 2.23 -7.03
CA ALA A 182 -22.53 1.00 -7.56
C ALA A 182 -22.61 0.89 -9.10
N ARG A 183 -23.66 1.42 -9.72
CA ARG A 183 -23.79 1.44 -11.21
C ARG A 183 -22.91 2.48 -11.90
N LYS A 184 -22.40 3.48 -11.16
CA LYS A 184 -21.55 4.55 -11.70
C LYS A 184 -20.06 4.21 -11.61
N LEU A 185 -19.71 3.29 -10.71
CA LEU A 185 -18.38 2.69 -10.62
C LEU A 185 -18.11 1.84 -11.88
#